data_AF-A0A3C1E099-F1
#
_entry.id   AF-A0A3C1E099-F1
#
_cell.length_a   1.000
_cell.length_b   1.000
_cell.length_c   1.000
_cell.angle_alpha   90.00
_cell.angle_beta   90.00
_cell.angle_gamma   90.00
#
_symmetry.space_group_name_H-M   'P 1'
#
loop_
_entity.id
_entity.type
_entity.pdbx_description
1 polymer ?
#
loop_
_entity_poly.entity_id
_entity_poly.type
_entity_poly.pdbx_seq_one_letter_code
_entity_poly.pdbx_strand_id
1 'polypeptide(L)'
;MTSNQNYLAVIKVVGIGGGGVNAVNRMIELGLRGVEFIAINTDAQALLMSDADVKLDVGRELTRGLGAGADPEVGRRAAEDHAEEIEEALAGADMVFVTAGEGGGTGTGGAPVVARIAKSIGALTIGVVTRPFGFEGKRRAAQADVGVSALKSEVDTL
;
A
#
# COMPACT_ATOMS: atom_id res chain seq x y z
N MET A 1 -15.27 10.41 -37.88
CA MET A 1 -14.70 9.10 -37.53
C MET A 1 -13.99 9.26 -36.19
N THR A 2 -14.67 8.99 -35.07
CA THR A 2 -13.99 8.80 -33.79
C THR A 2 -13.93 7.30 -33.59
N SER A 3 -12.79 6.70 -33.90
CA SER A 3 -12.51 5.35 -33.46
C SER A 3 -12.55 5.37 -31.94
N ASN A 4 -13.62 4.84 -31.36
CA ASN A 4 -13.66 4.50 -29.94
C ASN A 4 -12.64 3.37 -29.75
N GLN A 5 -11.36 3.73 -29.64
CA GLN A 5 -10.36 2.79 -29.20
C GLN A 5 -10.76 2.42 -27.78
N ASN A 6 -11.03 1.14 -27.55
CA ASN A 6 -11.26 0.61 -26.21
C ASN A 6 -9.98 0.83 -25.41
N TYR A 7 -9.88 1.99 -24.76
CA TYR A 7 -8.84 2.26 -23.78
C TYR A 7 -9.07 1.31 -22.61
N LEU A 8 -8.13 0.40 -22.41
CA LEU A 8 -8.12 -0.49 -21.26
C LEU A 8 -7.42 0.26 -20.12
N ALA A 9 -8.18 0.60 -19.08
CA ALA A 9 -7.63 1.26 -17.91
C ALA A 9 -6.56 0.38 -17.25
N VAL A 10 -5.41 0.97 -16.93
CA VAL A 10 -4.33 0.34 -16.19
C VAL A 10 -4.64 0.46 -14.70
N ILE A 11 -4.97 -0.66 -14.07
CA ILE A 11 -5.31 -0.74 -12.65
C ILE A 11 -4.14 -1.37 -11.89
N LYS A 12 -3.70 -0.73 -10.82
CA LYS A 12 -2.67 -1.28 -9.92
C LYS A 12 -3.23 -1.46 -8.51
N VAL A 13 -2.87 -2.56 -7.87
CA VAL A 13 -3.26 -2.88 -6.49
C VAL A 13 -2.01 -2.95 -5.63
N VAL A 14 -1.90 -2.02 -4.69
CA VAL A 14 -0.73 -1.87 -3.80
C VAL A 14 -1.07 -2.38 -2.41
N GLY A 15 -0.47 -3.50 -2.02
CA GLY A 15 -0.52 -4.02 -0.67
C GLY A 15 0.67 -3.54 0.16
N ILE A 16 0.41 -2.72 1.18
CA ILE A 16 1.44 -2.18 2.05
C ILE A 16 1.42 -2.74 3.47
N GLY A 17 2.59 -3.16 3.95
CA GLY A 17 2.77 -3.85 5.23
C GLY A 17 2.21 -5.27 5.22
N GLY A 18 2.42 -6.02 6.30
CA GLY A 18 2.05 -7.45 6.34
C GLY A 18 0.58 -7.75 6.03
N GLY A 19 -0.36 -6.93 6.55
CA GLY A 19 -1.79 -7.10 6.27
C GLY A 19 -2.15 -6.83 4.80
N GLY A 20 -1.58 -5.78 4.20
CA GLY A 20 -1.81 -5.44 2.80
C GLY A 20 -1.20 -6.46 1.84
N VAL A 21 0.04 -6.89 2.10
CA VAL A 21 0.72 -7.93 1.31
C VAL A 21 -0.03 -9.26 1.37
N ASN A 22 -0.52 -9.67 2.55
CA ASN A 22 -1.33 -10.88 2.67
C ASN A 22 -2.65 -10.77 1.89
N ALA A 23 -3.29 -9.61 1.88
CA ALA A 23 -4.49 -9.38 1.08
C ALA A 23 -4.21 -9.49 -0.42
N VAL A 24 -3.10 -8.92 -0.89
CA VAL A 24 -2.64 -9.03 -2.29
C VAL A 24 -2.39 -10.49 -2.68
N ASN A 25 -1.63 -11.24 -1.87
CA ASN A 25 -1.40 -12.67 -2.11
C ASN A 25 -2.73 -13.43 -2.26
N ARG A 26 -3.71 -13.13 -1.40
CA ARG A 26 -5.02 -13.76 -1.49
C ARG A 26 -5.78 -13.43 -2.78
N MET A 27 -5.65 -12.20 -3.29
CA MET A 27 -6.24 -11.81 -4.57
C MET A 27 -5.61 -12.57 -5.74
N ILE A 28 -4.28 -12.77 -5.69
CA ILE A 28 -3.52 -13.53 -6.69
C ILE A 28 -3.94 -15.01 -6.66
N GLU A 29 -3.99 -15.63 -5.48
CA GLU A 29 -4.43 -17.02 -5.31
C GLU A 29 -5.85 -17.26 -5.85
N LEU A 30 -6.74 -16.30 -5.66
CA LEU A 30 -8.12 -16.37 -6.16
C LEU A 30 -8.23 -16.08 -7.66
N GLY A 31 -7.13 -15.74 -8.33
CA GLY A 31 -7.06 -15.52 -9.76
C GLY A 31 -7.70 -14.22 -10.22
N LEU A 32 -7.61 -13.15 -9.42
CA LEU A 32 -8.00 -11.80 -9.85
C LEU A 32 -7.10 -11.38 -11.03
N ARG A 33 -7.72 -10.90 -12.12
CA ARG A 33 -7.06 -10.55 -13.38
C ARG A 33 -7.33 -9.10 -13.76
N GLY A 34 -6.51 -8.57 -14.66
CA GLY A 34 -6.66 -7.21 -15.20
C GLY A 34 -6.15 -6.13 -14.26
N VAL A 35 -5.34 -6.51 -13.27
CA VAL A 35 -4.66 -5.59 -12.36
C VAL A 35 -3.20 -6.01 -12.24
N GLU A 36 -2.32 -5.04 -11.98
CA GLU A 36 -0.92 -5.27 -11.60
C GLU A 36 -0.81 -5.23 -10.07
N PHE A 37 -0.19 -6.25 -9.47
CA PHE A 37 -0.03 -6.33 -8.03
C PHE A 37 1.34 -5.82 -7.58
N ILE A 38 1.32 -4.91 -6.60
CA ILE A 38 2.52 -4.32 -6.00
C ILE A 38 2.49 -4.62 -4.50
N ALA A 39 3.56 -5.24 -3.98
CA ALA A 39 3.75 -5.46 -2.56
C ALA A 39 4.82 -4.52 -2.01
N ILE A 40 4.51 -3.78 -0.95
CA ILE A 40 5.43 -2.85 -0.29
C ILE A 40 5.55 -3.26 1.17
N ASN A 41 6.78 -3.47 1.66
CA ASN A 41 6.98 -3.77 3.07
C ASN A 41 8.37 -3.33 3.55
N THR A 42 8.49 -3.10 4.85
CA THR A 42 9.78 -2.90 5.54
C THR A 42 10.38 -4.21 6.05
N ASP A 43 9.59 -5.29 6.01
CA ASP A 43 10.01 -6.64 6.37
C ASP A 43 10.33 -7.40 5.08
N ALA A 44 11.63 -7.61 4.85
CA ALA A 44 12.13 -8.27 3.66
C ALA A 44 11.73 -9.75 3.61
N GLN A 45 11.57 -10.41 4.76
CA GLN A 45 11.14 -11.82 4.79
C GLN A 45 9.69 -11.95 4.33
N ALA A 46 8.82 -11.04 4.77
CA ALA A 46 7.44 -11.02 4.32
C ALA A 46 7.31 -10.76 2.80
N LEU A 47 8.16 -9.89 2.23
CA LEU A 47 8.18 -9.62 0.79
C LEU A 47 8.65 -10.80 -0.05
N LEU A 48 9.63 -11.57 0.43
CA LEU A 48 10.11 -12.77 -0.29
C LEU A 48 9.01 -13.80 -0.50
N MET A 49 8.04 -13.85 0.41
CA MET A 49 6.87 -14.74 0.36
C MET A 49 5.68 -14.17 -0.42
N SER A 50 5.79 -12.95 -0.96
CA SER A 50 4.74 -12.34 -1.78
C SER A 50 4.74 -12.92 -3.20
N ASP A 51 3.58 -13.09 -3.80
CA ASP A 51 3.44 -13.49 -5.21
C ASP A 51 3.19 -12.30 -6.14
N ALA A 52 3.24 -11.07 -5.60
CA ALA A 52 3.01 -9.84 -6.37
C ALA A 52 4.02 -9.67 -7.53
N ASP A 53 3.56 -9.03 -8.61
CA ASP A 53 4.35 -8.74 -9.82
C ASP A 53 5.54 -7.84 -9.50
N VAL A 54 5.32 -6.83 -8.64
CA VAL A 54 6.34 -5.90 -8.17
C VAL A 54 6.46 -5.98 -6.65
N LYS A 55 7.69 -5.97 -6.14
CA LYS A 55 8.01 -6.06 -4.71
C LYS A 55 8.98 -4.96 -4.33
N LEU A 56 8.58 -4.08 -3.43
CA LEU A 56 9.40 -2.97 -2.94
C LEU A 56 9.72 -3.16 -1.46
N ASP A 57 11.00 -3.39 -1.17
CA ASP A 57 11.56 -3.40 0.19
C ASP A 57 11.93 -1.97 0.58
N VAL A 58 11.12 -1.36 1.44
CA VAL A 58 11.29 0.05 1.83
C VAL A 58 11.92 0.17 3.21
N GLY A 59 12.72 1.21 3.42
CA GLY A 59 13.32 1.51 4.72
C GLY A 59 14.34 0.46 5.18
N ARG A 60 15.04 -0.20 4.24
CA ARG A 60 16.09 -1.19 4.55
C ARG A 60 17.20 -0.61 5.42
N GLU A 61 17.59 0.64 5.20
CA GLU A 61 18.60 1.32 6.02
C GLU A 61 18.09 1.63 7.45
N LEU A 62 16.81 1.99 7.57
CA LEU A 62 16.17 2.33 8.85
C LEU A 62 15.89 1.09 9.72
N THR A 63 15.44 0.01 9.09
CA THR A 63 14.89 -1.17 9.78
C THR A 63 15.79 -2.40 9.72
N ARG A 64 16.83 -2.36 8.87
CA ARG A 64 17.66 -3.53 8.52
C ARG A 64 16.84 -4.68 7.93
N GLY A 65 15.69 -4.38 7.34
CA GLY A 65 14.75 -5.37 6.79
C GLY A 65 13.95 -6.15 7.84
N LEU A 66 13.94 -5.70 9.09
CA LEU A 66 13.25 -6.36 10.22
C LEU A 66 11.85 -5.78 10.49
N GLY A 67 11.40 -4.83 9.69
CA GLY A 67 10.10 -4.19 9.85
C GLY A 67 10.10 -2.93 10.73
N ALA A 68 8.97 -2.22 10.73
CA ALA A 68 8.78 -0.95 11.42
C ALA A 68 8.47 -1.06 12.93
N GLY A 69 8.51 -2.25 13.54
CA GLY A 69 8.33 -2.41 14.99
C GLY A 69 6.97 -1.94 15.56
N ALA A 70 5.92 -1.95 14.75
CA ALA A 70 4.60 -1.37 15.06
C ALA A 70 4.62 0.16 15.33
N ASP A 71 5.62 0.85 14.81
CA ASP A 71 5.71 2.31 14.81
C ASP A 71 5.32 2.87 13.41
N PRO A 72 4.17 3.56 13.30
CA PRO A 72 3.74 4.19 12.05
C PRO A 72 4.74 5.21 11.50
N GLU A 73 5.48 5.91 12.37
CA GLU A 73 6.42 6.93 11.91
C GLU A 73 7.60 6.33 11.16
N VAL A 74 8.07 5.16 11.60
CA VAL A 74 9.10 4.39 10.87
C VAL A 74 8.57 3.94 9.52
N GLY A 75 7.32 3.47 9.46
CA GLY A 75 6.67 3.07 8.21
C GLY A 75 6.51 4.22 7.23
N ARG A 76 6.12 5.40 7.72
CA ARG A 76 5.97 6.62 6.94
C ARG A 76 7.30 7.07 6.33
N ARG A 77 8.34 7.19 7.17
CA ARG A 77 9.68 7.57 6.73
C ARG A 77 10.26 6.58 5.73
N ALA A 78 10.08 5.29 5.97
CA ALA A 78 10.51 4.26 5.03
C ALA A 78 9.88 4.45 3.63
N ALA A 79 8.57 4.74 3.57
CA ALA A 79 7.90 5.00 2.30
C ALA A 79 8.32 6.35 1.67
N GLU A 80 8.55 7.39 2.47
CA GLU A 80 9.02 8.70 1.98
C GLU A 80 10.42 8.63 1.40
N ASP A 81 11.34 7.91 2.05
CA ASP A 81 12.72 7.72 1.59
C ASP A 81 12.77 6.92 0.26
N HIS A 82 11.71 6.19 -0.08
CA HIS A 82 11.59 5.37 -1.29
C HIS A 82 10.48 5.89 -2.22
N ALA A 83 10.14 7.17 -2.12
CA ALA A 83 9.05 7.76 -2.90
C ALA A 83 9.27 7.64 -4.42
N GLU A 84 10.51 7.78 -4.88
CA GLU A 84 10.87 7.65 -6.31
C GLU A 84 10.58 6.24 -6.83
N GLU A 85 10.98 5.19 -6.10
CA GLU A 85 10.71 3.79 -6.47
C GLU A 85 9.20 3.47 -6.46
N ILE A 86 8.47 4.05 -5.51
CA ILE A 86 7.00 3.91 -5.45
C ILE A 86 6.37 4.62 -6.65
N GLU A 87 6.81 5.82 -7.00
CA GLU A 87 6.31 6.57 -8.15
C GLU A 87 6.56 5.81 -9.47
N GLU A 88 7.77 5.27 -9.65
CA GLU A 88 8.12 4.43 -10.80
C GLU A 88 7.24 3.18 -10.89
N ALA A 89 7.00 2.51 -9.77
CA ALA A 89 6.12 1.33 -9.72
C ALA A 89 4.66 1.68 -10.05
N LEU A 90 4.21 2.91 -9.73
CA LEU A 90 2.86 3.38 -10.01
C LEU A 90 2.68 4.04 -11.37
N ALA A 91 3.78 4.34 -12.07
CA ALA A 91 3.75 5.06 -13.34
C ALA A 91 2.78 4.41 -14.36
N GLY A 92 2.00 5.27 -15.01
CA GLY A 92 1.03 4.87 -16.03
C GLY A 92 -0.28 4.26 -15.49
N ALA A 93 -0.51 4.25 -14.18
CA ALA A 93 -1.77 3.81 -13.60
C ALA A 93 -2.90 4.84 -13.83
N ASP A 94 -4.04 4.37 -14.32
CA ASP A 94 -5.29 5.16 -14.31
C ASP A 94 -5.98 5.10 -12.95
N MET A 95 -5.82 3.96 -12.26
CA MET A 95 -6.44 3.69 -10.97
C MET A 95 -5.50 2.91 -10.07
N VAL A 96 -5.40 3.34 -8.82
CA VAL A 96 -4.59 2.70 -7.79
C VAL A 96 -5.45 2.35 -6.58
N PHE A 97 -5.48 1.07 -6.23
CA PHE A 97 -6.05 0.59 -4.98
C PHE A 97 -4.94 0.45 -3.94
N VAL A 98 -5.04 1.17 -2.83
CA VAL A 98 -4.13 1.04 -1.70
C VAL A 98 -4.78 0.18 -0.63
N THR A 99 -4.23 -0.99 -0.36
CA THR A 99 -4.71 -1.93 0.65
C THR A 99 -3.73 -2.11 1.80
N ALA A 100 -4.24 -1.99 3.02
CA ALA A 100 -3.45 -2.09 4.24
C ALA A 100 -4.28 -2.62 5.42
N GLY A 101 -3.58 -3.28 6.36
CA GLY A 101 -4.11 -3.52 7.70
C GLY A 101 -3.67 -2.41 8.64
N GLU A 102 -4.61 -1.60 9.11
CA GLU A 102 -4.33 -0.44 9.95
C GLU A 102 -3.97 -0.81 11.39
N GLY A 103 -3.23 0.08 12.03
CA GLY A 103 -2.74 -0.09 13.41
C GLY A 103 -1.39 -0.80 13.51
N GLY A 104 -0.81 -1.27 12.39
CA GLY A 104 0.58 -1.68 12.32
C GLY A 104 1.55 -0.48 12.22
N GLY A 105 2.82 -0.74 11.91
CA GLY A 105 3.79 0.32 11.59
C GLY A 105 3.78 0.66 10.10
N THR A 106 4.22 -0.28 9.27
CA THR A 106 4.41 -0.08 7.83
C THR A 106 3.13 0.29 7.08
N GLY A 107 2.04 -0.44 7.30
CA GLY A 107 0.76 -0.19 6.64
C GLY A 107 0.21 1.20 7.00
N THR A 108 -0.01 1.43 8.29
CA THR A 108 -0.54 2.69 8.84
C THR A 108 0.27 3.92 8.43
N GLY A 109 1.60 3.83 8.44
CA GLY A 109 2.49 4.94 8.11
C GLY A 109 2.69 5.15 6.62
N GLY A 110 2.81 4.06 5.87
CA GLY A 110 3.16 4.10 4.46
C GLY A 110 1.95 4.25 3.52
N ALA A 111 0.77 3.76 3.89
CA ALA A 111 -0.43 3.83 3.03
C ALA A 111 -0.77 5.27 2.61
N PRO A 112 -0.76 6.28 3.51
CA PRO A 112 -0.98 7.67 3.10
C PRO A 112 0.08 8.20 2.13
N VAL A 113 1.34 7.75 2.25
CA VAL A 113 2.43 8.15 1.36
C VAL A 113 2.21 7.59 -0.05
N VAL A 114 1.92 6.30 -0.15
CA VAL A 114 1.59 5.64 -1.42
C VAL A 114 0.38 6.30 -2.10
N ALA A 115 -0.68 6.57 -1.33
CA ALA A 115 -1.88 7.21 -1.84
C ALA A 115 -1.61 8.62 -2.38
N ARG A 116 -0.81 9.42 -1.66
CA ARG A 116 -0.39 10.75 -2.10
C ARG A 116 0.39 10.70 -3.42
N ILE A 117 1.31 9.75 -3.57
CA ILE A 117 2.10 9.57 -4.80
C ILE A 117 1.18 9.14 -5.96
N ALA A 118 0.25 8.21 -5.73
CA ALA A 118 -0.74 7.82 -6.74
C ALA A 118 -1.58 9.02 -7.22
N LYS A 119 -1.98 9.91 -6.30
CA LYS A 119 -2.69 11.14 -6.66
C LYS A 119 -1.82 12.13 -7.42
N SER A 120 -0.54 12.28 -7.07
CA SER A 120 0.35 13.23 -7.75
C SER A 120 0.62 12.85 -9.20
N ILE A 121 0.59 11.55 -9.53
CA ILE A 121 0.70 11.07 -10.91
C ILE A 121 -0.63 11.09 -11.68
N GLY A 122 -1.73 11.52 -11.03
CA GLY A 122 -3.04 11.69 -11.65
C GLY A 122 -3.94 10.45 -11.66
N ALA A 123 -3.60 9.38 -10.92
CA ALA A 123 -4.42 8.18 -10.83
C ALA A 123 -5.62 8.37 -9.90
N LEU A 124 -6.77 7.78 -10.24
CA LEU A 124 -7.88 7.65 -9.30
C LEU A 124 -7.44 6.77 -8.14
N THR A 125 -7.41 7.31 -6.93
CA THR A 125 -6.80 6.64 -5.79
C THR A 125 -7.88 6.21 -4.79
N ILE A 126 -7.98 4.89 -4.56
CA ILE A 126 -8.97 4.29 -3.67
C ILE A 126 -8.26 3.57 -2.53
N GLY A 127 -8.55 3.94 -1.29
CA GLY A 127 -8.10 3.22 -0.10
C GLY A 127 -9.07 2.11 0.26
N VAL A 128 -8.56 0.90 0.52
CA VAL A 128 -9.34 -0.23 1.06
C VAL A 128 -8.60 -0.80 2.25
N VAL A 129 -8.97 -0.36 3.45
CA VAL A 129 -8.24 -0.69 4.67
C VAL A 129 -9.10 -1.40 5.71
N THR A 130 -8.45 -2.23 6.52
CA THR A 130 -9.10 -2.91 7.65
C THR A 130 -8.71 -2.27 8.97
N ARG A 131 -9.67 -2.16 9.89
CA ARG A 131 -9.41 -1.77 11.28
C ARG A 131 -9.04 -3.01 12.12
N PRO A 132 -8.20 -2.86 13.15
CA PRO A 132 -7.82 -3.98 14.01
C PRO A 132 -9.02 -4.51 14.79
N PHE A 133 -8.98 -5.79 15.15
CA PHE A 133 -9.97 -6.42 16.02
C PHE A 133 -9.88 -5.87 17.45
N GLY A 134 -11.00 -5.91 18.19
CA GLY A 134 -11.05 -5.41 19.58
C GLY A 134 -10.06 -6.09 20.54
N PHE A 135 -9.66 -7.34 20.25
CA PHE A 135 -8.69 -8.09 21.06
C PHE A 135 -7.22 -7.71 20.79
N GLU A 136 -6.92 -6.94 19.76
CA GLU A 136 -5.54 -6.55 19.41
C GLU A 136 -5.00 -5.37 20.22
N GLY A 137 -5.82 -4.82 21.12
CA GLY A 137 -5.43 -3.82 22.10
C GLY A 137 -5.65 -2.37 21.66
N LYS A 138 -5.84 -1.51 22.67
CA LYS A 138 -6.20 -0.10 22.48
C LYS A 138 -5.14 0.70 21.71
N ARG A 139 -3.85 0.38 21.90
CA ARG A 139 -2.76 1.06 21.19
C ARG A 139 -2.89 0.89 19.68
N ARG A 140 -3.20 -0.33 19.23
CA ARG A 140 -3.35 -0.67 17.82
C ARG A 140 -4.55 0.06 17.20
N ALA A 141 -5.68 0.08 17.91
CA ALA A 141 -6.87 0.83 17.50
C ALA A 141 -6.58 2.33 17.37
N ALA A 142 -5.91 2.94 18.35
CA ALA A 142 -5.56 4.37 18.29
C ALA A 142 -4.62 4.68 17.11
N GLN A 143 -3.63 3.83 16.84
CA GLN A 143 -2.75 3.96 15.67
C GLN A 143 -3.55 3.87 14.37
N ALA A 144 -4.50 2.92 14.28
CA ALA A 144 -5.36 2.77 13.12
C ALA A 144 -6.24 3.99 12.87
N ASP A 145 -6.81 4.60 13.92
CA ASP A 145 -7.64 5.80 13.76
C ASP A 145 -6.84 6.99 13.22
N VAL A 146 -5.60 7.16 13.66
CA VAL A 146 -4.67 8.17 13.12
C VAL A 146 -4.32 7.87 11.67
N GLY A 147 -3.96 6.62 11.36
CA GLY A 147 -3.63 6.19 9.99
C GLY A 147 -4.78 6.37 9.01
N VAL A 148 -5.99 5.93 9.38
CA VAL A 148 -7.22 6.13 8.59
C VAL A 148 -7.50 7.61 8.36
N SER A 149 -7.32 8.46 9.38
CA SER A 149 -7.52 9.90 9.21
C SER A 149 -6.52 10.53 8.25
N ALA A 150 -5.25 10.09 8.30
CA ALA A 150 -4.22 10.55 7.38
C ALA A 150 -4.47 10.03 5.96
N LEU A 151 -4.82 8.75 5.80
CA LEU A 151 -5.12 8.17 4.49
C LEU A 151 -6.32 8.85 3.84
N LYS A 152 -7.34 9.22 4.62
CA LYS A 152 -8.54 9.88 4.12
C LYS A 152 -8.26 11.22 3.42
N SER A 153 -7.19 11.94 3.78
CA SER A 153 -6.81 13.17 3.07
C SER A 153 -6.09 12.90 1.75
N GLU A 154 -5.55 11.69 1.57
CA GLU A 154 -4.68 11.31 0.45
C GLU A 154 -5.36 10.39 -0.57
N VAL A 155 -6.66 10.09 -0.43
CA VAL A 155 -7.43 9.26 -1.37
C VAL A 155 -8.67 9.99 -1.88
N ASP A 156 -9.20 9.53 -3.02
CA ASP A 156 -10.47 10.04 -3.56
C ASP A 156 -11.67 9.30 -2.94
N THR A 157 -11.46 8.08 -2.45
CA THR A 157 -12.45 7.28 -1.71
C THR A 157 -11.74 6.38 -0.71
N LEU A 158 -12.29 6.24 0.51
CA LEU A 158 -11.81 5.39 1.60
C LEU A 158 -12.94 4.56 2.21
#